data_AF-A0A944V650-F1
#
_entry.id   AF-A0A944V650-F1
#
_cell.length_a   1.000
_cell.length_b   1.000
_cell.length_c   1.000
_cell.angle_alpha   90.00
_cell.angle_beta   90.00
_cell.angle_gamma   90.00
#
_symmetry.space_group_name_H-M   'P 1'
#
loop_
_entity.id
_entity.type
_entity.pdbx_description
1 polymer ?
#
loop_
_entity_poly.entity_id
_entity_poly.type
_entity_poly.pdbx_seq_one_letter_code
_entity_poly.pdbx_strand_id
1 'polypeptide(L)'
;EHISTYCLSLENDVPLFSKINKIPADDKVAEFYYLTRKKLISAGYDHYEISNFARSCFESKHNLCYWNDEHYLGLGPSAAGYIENIRYCNSTNFEEYYKMQDNDEIMMDKAIVSDDDHEKEYIFLGLRKANGIDLVEFEKKFETNFTRKYGHIIHKFQNLLEVNNETIKLKPEAYFISNEIFVEFM
;
A
#
# COMPACT_ATOMS: atom_id res chain seq x y z
N GLU A 1 -9.48 -17.43 6.66
CA GLU A 1 -10.27 -16.18 6.55
C GLU A 1 -9.36 -14.99 6.42
N HIS A 2 -9.81 -13.97 5.68
CA HIS A 2 -9.17 -12.69 5.44
C HIS A 2 -10.11 -11.55 5.87
N ILE A 3 -9.58 -10.52 6.51
CA ILE A 3 -10.32 -9.35 6.98
C ILE A 3 -9.56 -8.09 6.59
N SER A 4 -10.23 -7.21 5.85
CA SER A 4 -9.76 -5.86 5.56
C SER A 4 -10.40 -4.85 6.50
N THR A 5 -9.59 -3.96 7.04
CA THR A 5 -10.03 -2.91 7.96
C THR A 5 -9.55 -1.55 7.46
N TYR A 6 -10.49 -0.62 7.27
CA TYR A 6 -10.21 0.73 6.79
C TYR A 6 -10.83 1.75 7.74
N CYS A 7 -10.11 2.85 7.97
CA CYS A 7 -10.69 4.02 8.58
C CYS A 7 -11.61 4.69 7.55
N LEU A 8 -12.81 5.09 7.97
CA LEU A 8 -13.75 5.77 7.10
C LEU A 8 -13.24 7.18 6.80
N SER A 9 -12.90 7.44 5.54
CA SER A 9 -12.68 8.78 5.00
C SER A 9 -13.91 9.22 4.20
N LEU A 10 -14.29 10.49 4.31
CA LEU A 10 -15.43 11.05 3.59
C LEU A 10 -14.95 12.16 2.66
N GLU A 11 -15.04 11.91 1.36
CA GLU A 11 -14.79 12.90 0.32
C GLU A 11 -16.09 13.69 0.03
N ASN A 12 -15.97 14.99 -0.23
CA ASN A 12 -17.13 15.87 -0.38
C ASN A 12 -17.98 15.55 -1.63
N ASP A 13 -17.42 14.82 -2.59
CA ASP A 13 -18.02 14.48 -3.87
C ASP A 13 -18.73 13.12 -3.88
N VAL A 14 -18.65 12.33 -2.80
CA VAL A 14 -19.33 11.03 -2.72
C VAL A 14 -20.73 11.12 -2.07
N PRO A 15 -21.73 10.34 -2.54
CA PRO A 15 -23.09 10.38 -1.98
C PRO A 15 -23.19 10.08 -0.49
N LEU A 16 -22.18 9.42 0.09
CA LEU A 16 -22.15 9.09 1.51
C LEU A 16 -21.90 10.32 2.40
N PHE A 17 -21.19 11.33 1.89
CA PHE A 17 -20.84 12.54 2.62
C PHE A 17 -22.07 13.25 3.20
N SER A 18 -23.12 13.41 2.39
CA SER A 18 -24.36 14.07 2.79
C SER A 18 -25.25 13.23 3.72
N LYS A 19 -24.95 11.93 3.88
CA LYS A 19 -25.73 11.00 4.70
C LYS A 19 -25.15 10.78 6.10
N ILE A 20 -23.88 11.14 6.31
CA ILE A 20 -23.19 10.96 7.59
C ILE A 20 -22.99 12.32 8.24
N ASN A 21 -23.60 12.51 9.40
CA ASN A 21 -23.56 13.79 10.11
C ASN A 21 -22.37 13.91 11.08
N LYS A 22 -21.70 12.80 11.40
CA LYS A 22 -20.58 12.79 12.36
C LYS A 22 -19.69 11.57 12.15
N ILE A 23 -18.38 11.78 12.08
CA ILE A 23 -17.35 10.75 12.20
C ILE A 23 -16.61 10.90 13.53
N PRO A 24 -16.00 9.83 14.07
CA PRO A 24 -15.15 9.92 15.24
C PRO A 24 -13.98 10.89 14.98
N ALA A 25 -13.53 11.60 16.01
CA ALA A 25 -12.31 12.40 15.94
C ALA A 25 -11.07 11.48 15.84
N ASP A 26 -9.95 12.02 15.37
CA ASP A 26 -8.72 11.26 15.06
C ASP A 26 -8.24 10.39 16.22
N ASP A 27 -8.23 10.91 17.45
CA ASP A 27 -7.86 10.15 18.65
C ASP A 27 -8.73 8.90 18.84
N LYS A 28 -10.02 9.03 18.52
CA LYS A 28 -10.97 7.91 18.63
C LYS A 28 -10.81 6.91 17.50
N VAL A 29 -10.47 7.39 16.30
CA VAL A 29 -10.11 6.53 15.16
C VAL A 29 -8.86 5.72 15.47
N ALA A 30 -7.84 6.35 16.07
CA ALA A 30 -6.63 5.68 16.52
C ALA A 30 -6.95 4.59 17.57
N GLU A 31 -7.78 4.90 18.57
CA GLU A 31 -8.25 3.92 19.56
C GLU A 31 -8.93 2.72 18.89
N PHE A 32 -9.79 2.95 17.90
CA PHE A 32 -10.45 1.88 17.16
C PHE A 32 -9.46 1.04 16.35
N TYR A 33 -8.47 1.65 15.73
CA TYR A 33 -7.41 0.93 15.02
C TYR A 33 -6.65 -0.02 15.96
N TYR A 34 -6.16 0.49 17.09
CA TYR A 34 -5.42 -0.32 18.07
C TYR A 34 -6.28 -1.42 18.68
N LEU A 35 -7.55 -1.13 19.00
CA LEU A 35 -8.48 -2.12 19.53
C LEU A 35 -8.77 -3.24 18.51
N THR A 36 -8.96 -2.87 17.23
CA THR A 36 -9.21 -3.82 16.14
C THR A 36 -8.02 -4.75 15.96
N ARG A 37 -6.81 -4.19 15.84
CA ARG A 37 -5.56 -4.95 15.74
C ARG A 37 -5.41 -5.93 16.90
N LYS A 38 -5.60 -5.45 18.14
CA LYS A 38 -5.50 -6.29 19.35
C LYS A 38 -6.49 -7.46 19.29
N LYS A 39 -7.76 -7.20 18.98
CA LYS A 39 -8.81 -8.23 18.92
C LYS A 39 -8.54 -9.28 17.84
N LEU A 40 -8.13 -8.86 16.65
CA LEU A 40 -7.87 -9.77 15.53
C LEU A 40 -6.64 -10.64 15.80
N ILE A 41 -5.55 -10.08 16.33
CA ILE A 41 -4.37 -10.87 16.73
C ILE A 41 -4.74 -11.87 17.82
N SER A 42 -5.48 -11.45 18.86
CA SER A 42 -5.95 -12.38 19.91
C SER A 42 -6.89 -13.48 19.39
N ALA A 43 -7.54 -13.27 18.24
CA ALA A 43 -8.37 -14.28 17.56
C ALA A 43 -7.57 -15.19 16.60
N GLY A 44 -6.25 -15.03 16.54
CA GLY A 44 -5.34 -15.83 15.71
C GLY A 44 -5.29 -15.40 14.24
N TYR A 45 -5.43 -14.09 13.98
CA TYR A 45 -5.14 -13.50 12.68
C TYR A 45 -3.76 -12.85 12.68
N ASP A 46 -3.01 -13.06 11.61
CA ASP A 46 -1.76 -12.39 11.32
C ASP A 46 -2.03 -11.04 10.66
N HIS A 47 -1.41 -9.98 11.16
CA HIS A 47 -1.49 -8.64 10.58
C HIS A 47 -0.39 -8.52 9.51
N TYR A 48 -0.67 -9.01 8.30
CA TYR A 48 0.36 -9.22 7.28
C TYR A 48 0.72 -7.94 6.50
N GLU A 49 -0.16 -6.95 6.48
CA GLU A 49 0.10 -5.58 6.00
C GLU A 49 -0.86 -4.58 6.67
N ILE A 50 -0.58 -3.27 6.61
CA ILE A 50 -1.19 -2.19 7.41
C ILE A 50 -2.72 -2.24 7.63
N SER A 51 -3.49 -2.66 6.61
CA SER A 51 -4.95 -2.61 6.60
C SER A 51 -5.59 -4.01 6.69
N ASN A 52 -4.83 -5.09 6.61
CA ASN A 52 -5.35 -6.42 6.35
C ASN A 52 -4.78 -7.47 7.29
N PHE A 53 -5.69 -8.37 7.66
CA PHE A 53 -5.44 -9.46 8.57
C PHE A 53 -5.89 -10.76 7.91
N ALA A 54 -5.15 -11.84 8.14
CA ALA A 54 -5.53 -13.14 7.63
C ALA A 54 -5.16 -14.24 8.61
N ARG A 55 -5.89 -15.35 8.59
CA ARG A 55 -5.32 -16.60 9.11
C ARG A 55 -4.20 -17.04 8.17
N SER A 56 -3.20 -17.74 8.71
CA SER A 56 -2.13 -18.33 7.90
C SER A 56 -2.66 -18.99 6.62
N CYS A 57 -2.04 -18.66 5.48
CA CYS A 57 -2.39 -19.10 4.14
C CYS A 57 -3.70 -18.54 3.55
N PHE A 58 -4.33 -17.56 4.20
CA PHE A 58 -5.50 -16.83 3.67
C PHE A 58 -5.19 -15.38 3.31
N GLU A 59 -3.92 -15.00 3.21
CA GLU A 59 -3.51 -13.68 2.77
C GLU A 59 -4.08 -13.37 1.37
N SER A 60 -4.57 -12.15 1.17
CA SER A 60 -5.10 -11.74 -0.13
C SER A 60 -3.97 -11.72 -1.18
N LYS A 61 -4.00 -12.68 -2.10
CA LYS A 61 -3.09 -12.74 -3.26
C LYS A 61 -3.17 -11.47 -4.10
N HIS A 62 -4.37 -10.91 -4.25
CA HIS A 62 -4.57 -9.66 -4.98
C HIS A 62 -3.82 -8.52 -4.30
N ASN A 63 -4.02 -8.30 -2.99
CA ASN A 63 -3.33 -7.22 -2.28
C ASN A 63 -1.81 -7.42 -2.28
N LEU A 64 -1.36 -8.65 -2.05
CA LEU A 64 0.07 -8.97 -2.08
C LEU A 64 0.70 -8.72 -3.45
N CYS A 65 -0.01 -8.96 -4.55
CA CYS A 65 0.46 -8.60 -5.90
C CYS A 65 0.82 -7.11 -5.99
N TYR A 66 -0.05 -6.21 -5.51
CA TYR A 66 0.27 -4.77 -5.44
C TYR A 66 1.45 -4.48 -4.52
N TRP A 67 1.45 -5.06 -3.31
CA TRP A 67 2.46 -4.75 -2.29
C TRP A 67 3.83 -5.39 -2.55
N ASN A 68 3.90 -6.34 -3.48
CA ASN A 68 5.13 -6.91 -4.00
C ASN A 68 5.60 -6.23 -5.28
N ASP A 69 4.92 -5.15 -5.72
CA ASP A 69 5.24 -4.46 -6.97
C ASP A 69 5.21 -5.42 -8.18
N GLU A 70 4.29 -6.40 -8.17
CA GLU A 70 4.12 -7.36 -9.26
C GLU A 70 3.21 -6.78 -10.35
N HIS A 71 3.39 -7.26 -11.58
CA HIS A 71 2.55 -6.85 -12.71
C HIS A 71 1.15 -7.48 -12.64
N TYR A 72 0.14 -6.70 -13.00
CA TYR A 72 -1.26 -7.13 -13.05
C TYR A 72 -2.03 -6.41 -14.16
N LEU A 73 -3.04 -7.10 -14.69
CA LEU A 73 -3.94 -6.56 -15.70
C LEU A 73 -5.15 -5.91 -15.05
N GLY A 74 -5.35 -4.62 -15.33
CA GLY A 74 -6.60 -3.90 -15.07
C GLY A 74 -7.56 -4.09 -16.23
N LEU A 75 -8.66 -4.81 -16.00
CA LEU A 75 -9.70 -5.06 -17.00
C LEU A 75 -11.05 -4.51 -16.52
N GLY A 76 -11.78 -3.88 -17.44
CA GLY A 76 -13.07 -3.25 -17.17
C GLY A 76 -12.96 -1.74 -16.98
N PRO A 77 -14.10 -1.03 -16.97
CA PRO A 77 -14.15 0.41 -16.74
C PRO A 77 -13.50 0.78 -15.40
N SER A 78 -12.76 1.89 -15.39
CA SER A 78 -12.03 2.42 -14.23
C SER A 78 -10.93 1.51 -13.66
N ALA A 79 -10.66 0.36 -14.26
CA ALA A 79 -9.62 -0.55 -13.76
C ALA A 79 -8.22 0.05 -14.00
N ALA A 80 -7.36 -0.03 -13.00
CA ALA A 80 -5.95 0.28 -13.13
C ALA A 80 -5.15 -1.00 -13.37
N GLY A 81 -4.08 -0.90 -14.16
CA GLY A 81 -3.15 -1.98 -14.43
C GLY A 81 -1.69 -1.52 -14.36
N TYR A 82 -0.80 -2.50 -14.26
CA TYR A 82 0.64 -2.29 -14.21
C TYR A 82 1.34 -3.42 -14.94
N ILE A 83 1.97 -3.10 -16.07
CA ILE A 83 2.66 -4.07 -16.93
C ILE A 83 3.99 -3.46 -17.34
N GLU A 84 5.08 -4.21 -17.17
CA GLU A 84 6.43 -3.69 -17.35
C GLU A 84 6.57 -2.40 -16.52
N ASN A 85 7.00 -1.29 -17.10
CA ASN A 85 7.13 -0.01 -16.40
C ASN A 85 5.97 0.94 -16.70
N ILE A 86 4.82 0.42 -17.13
CA ILE A 86 3.67 1.23 -17.53
C ILE A 86 2.52 1.01 -16.54
N ARG A 87 2.16 2.07 -15.81
CA ARG A 87 0.88 2.16 -15.11
C ARG A 87 -0.15 2.75 -16.05
N TYR A 88 -1.35 2.20 -16.07
CA TYR A 88 -2.44 2.70 -16.90
C TYR A 88 -3.77 2.61 -16.15
N CYS A 89 -4.73 3.40 -16.59
CA CYS A 89 -6.12 3.32 -16.15
C CYS A 89 -7.01 3.12 -17.38
N ASN A 90 -8.07 2.35 -17.24
CA ASN A 90 -9.11 2.26 -18.26
C ASN A 90 -10.10 3.41 -18.10
N SER A 91 -10.83 3.77 -19.17
CA SER A 91 -11.86 4.81 -19.09
C SER A 91 -12.84 4.54 -17.94
N THR A 92 -13.18 5.61 -17.20
CA THR A 92 -14.22 5.57 -16.18
C THR A 92 -15.63 5.62 -16.79
N ASN A 93 -15.72 6.00 -18.07
CA ASN A 93 -16.97 6.00 -18.83
C ASN A 93 -17.16 4.65 -19.52
N PHE A 94 -18.24 3.96 -19.17
CA PHE A 94 -18.55 2.64 -19.73
C PHE A 94 -18.66 2.64 -21.26
N GLU A 95 -19.30 3.65 -21.86
CA GLU A 95 -19.51 3.71 -23.32
C GLU A 95 -18.20 3.96 -24.07
N GLU A 96 -17.31 4.76 -23.50
CA GLU A 96 -15.97 4.96 -24.05
C GLU A 96 -15.17 3.66 -23.95
N TYR A 97 -15.08 3.06 -22.77
CA TYR A 97 -14.40 1.78 -22.56
C TYR A 97 -14.92 0.69 -23.51
N TYR A 98 -16.25 0.57 -23.65
CA TYR A 98 -16.87 -0.44 -24.51
C TYR A 98 -16.53 -0.23 -25.98
N LYS A 99 -16.44 1.01 -26.48
CA LYS A 99 -16.06 1.29 -27.88
C LYS A 99 -14.57 1.08 -28.14
N MET A 100 -13.72 1.23 -27.13
CA MET A 100 -12.28 1.02 -27.26
C MET A 100 -11.91 -0.45 -27.48
N GLN A 101 -12.78 -1.40 -27.09
CA GLN A 101 -12.55 -2.82 -27.31
C GLN A 101 -12.38 -3.18 -28.80
N ASP A 102 -13.00 -2.42 -29.70
CA ASP A 102 -12.96 -2.67 -31.14
C ASP A 102 -11.63 -2.24 -31.80
N ASN A 103 -10.80 -1.48 -31.07
CA ASN A 103 -9.53 -0.91 -31.56
C ASN A 103 -8.29 -1.52 -30.88
N ASP A 104 -8.44 -2.58 -30.07
CA ASP A 104 -7.37 -3.21 -29.27
C ASP A 104 -6.61 -2.25 -28.32
N GLU A 105 -7.15 -1.05 -28.04
CA GLU A 105 -6.51 -0.03 -27.22
C GLU A 105 -7.38 0.33 -26.02
N ILE A 106 -7.41 -0.54 -25.01
CA ILE A 106 -8.19 -0.34 -23.77
C ILE A 106 -7.46 0.49 -22.69
N MET A 107 -6.14 0.59 -22.79
CA MET A 107 -5.30 1.28 -21.81
C MET A 107 -5.30 2.80 -22.08
N MET A 108 -5.78 3.58 -21.12
CA MET A 108 -5.70 5.04 -21.10
C MET A 108 -4.74 5.54 -20.01
N ASP A 109 -4.50 6.86 -19.98
CA ASP A 109 -3.72 7.55 -18.94
C ASP A 109 -2.41 6.83 -18.58
N LYS A 110 -1.67 6.41 -19.60
CA LYS A 110 -0.43 5.66 -19.46
C LYS A 110 0.64 6.56 -18.84
N ALA A 111 1.29 6.08 -17.79
CA ALA A 111 2.45 6.70 -17.17
C ALA A 111 3.61 5.71 -17.15
N ILE A 112 4.78 6.15 -17.61
CA ILE A 112 6.02 5.39 -17.47
C ILE A 112 6.56 5.67 -16.07
N VAL A 113 6.77 4.61 -15.31
CA VAL A 113 7.41 4.68 -13.99
C VAL A 113 8.91 4.88 -14.22
N SER A 114 9.46 5.96 -13.64
CA SER A 114 10.90 6.23 -13.73
C SER A 114 11.69 5.35 -12.75
N ASP A 115 13.01 5.24 -12.94
CA ASP A 115 13.86 4.46 -12.03
C ASP A 115 13.81 5.00 -10.58
N ASP A 116 13.71 6.33 -10.41
CA ASP A 116 13.57 6.97 -9.10
C ASP A 116 12.20 6.64 -8.47
N ASP A 117 11.13 6.64 -9.27
CA ASP A 117 9.81 6.27 -8.81
C ASP A 117 9.75 4.78 -8.44
N HIS A 118 10.40 3.89 -9.18
CA HIS A 118 10.49 2.47 -8.83
C HIS A 118 11.17 2.25 -7.47
N GLU A 119 12.23 2.99 -7.17
CA GLU A 119 12.88 2.90 -5.85
C GLU A 119 11.93 3.36 -4.75
N LYS A 120 11.30 4.53 -4.90
CA LYS A 120 10.35 5.08 -3.93
C LYS A 120 9.14 4.18 -3.73
N GLU A 121 8.55 3.67 -4.81
CA GLU A 121 7.43 2.75 -4.77
C GLU A 121 7.83 1.44 -4.06
N TYR A 122 8.99 0.87 -4.37
CA TYR A 122 9.47 -0.33 -3.68
C TYR A 122 9.58 -0.13 -2.16
N ILE A 123 10.07 1.05 -1.74
CA ILE A 123 10.17 1.40 -0.32
C ILE A 123 8.77 1.55 0.30
N PHE A 124 7.89 2.31 -0.36
CA PHE A 124 6.52 2.53 0.09
C PHE A 124 5.77 1.20 0.26
N LEU A 125 5.74 0.38 -0.80
CA LEU A 125 5.01 -0.88 -0.84
C LEU A 125 5.63 -1.92 0.12
N GLY A 126 6.96 -1.95 0.22
CA GLY A 126 7.68 -2.82 1.14
C GLY A 126 7.36 -2.53 2.61
N LEU A 127 7.43 -1.26 3.03
CA LEU A 127 7.14 -0.87 4.42
C LEU A 127 5.66 -1.02 4.80
N ARG A 128 4.73 -1.11 3.83
CA ARG A 128 3.33 -1.46 4.11
C ARG A 128 3.17 -2.89 4.62
N LYS A 129 4.08 -3.80 4.29
CA LYS A 129 4.02 -5.20 4.67
C LYS A 129 4.67 -5.43 6.02
N ALA A 130 4.18 -6.40 6.78
CA ALA A 130 4.71 -6.74 8.10
C ALA A 130 6.14 -7.31 8.05
N ASN A 131 6.52 -7.95 6.94
CA ASN A 131 7.89 -8.41 6.69
C ASN A 131 8.84 -7.29 6.23
N GLY A 132 8.31 -6.14 5.85
CA GLY A 132 9.08 -4.97 5.45
C GLY A 132 9.83 -5.16 4.12
N ILE A 133 10.99 -4.49 4.03
CA ILE A 133 11.89 -4.49 2.89
C ILE A 133 13.07 -5.43 3.19
N ASP A 134 13.36 -6.33 2.27
CA ASP A 134 14.62 -7.07 2.22
C ASP A 134 15.74 -6.16 1.67
N LEU A 135 16.76 -5.92 2.51
CA LEU A 135 17.87 -5.01 2.22
C LEU A 135 18.84 -5.58 1.18
N VAL A 136 18.95 -6.91 1.07
CA VAL A 136 19.82 -7.58 0.10
C VAL A 136 19.17 -7.51 -1.28
N GLU A 137 17.87 -7.80 -1.37
CA GLU A 137 17.11 -7.64 -2.62
C GLU A 137 17.07 -6.17 -3.07
N PHE A 138 16.91 -5.23 -2.13
CA PHE A 138 16.96 -3.81 -2.42
C PHE A 138 18.31 -3.41 -3.04
N GLU A 139 19.42 -3.77 -2.41
CA GLU A 139 20.76 -3.40 -2.90
C GLU A 139 21.06 -4.04 -4.25
N LYS A 140 20.57 -5.26 -4.50
CA LYS A 140 20.65 -5.92 -5.80
C LYS A 140 19.81 -5.21 -6.87
N LYS A 141 18.61 -4.72 -6.53
CA LYS A 141 17.67 -4.11 -7.49
C LYS A 141 18.08 -2.68 -7.86
N PHE A 142 18.56 -1.90 -6.89
CA PHE A 142 18.85 -0.46 -7.06
C PHE A 142 20.34 -0.09 -7.01
N GLU A 143 21.22 -1.10 -6.91
CA GLU A 143 22.68 -0.94 -6.86
C GLU A 143 23.17 0.05 -5.79
N THR A 144 22.41 0.17 -4.70
CA THR A 144 22.68 1.13 -3.62
C THR A 144 22.36 0.55 -2.26
N ASN A 145 23.20 0.88 -1.28
CA ASN A 145 23.02 0.43 0.08
C ASN A 145 21.96 1.28 0.80
N PHE A 146 20.85 0.65 1.17
CA PHE A 146 19.68 1.31 1.76
C PHE A 146 20.02 2.11 3.03
N THR A 147 20.72 1.49 3.98
CA THR A 147 21.00 2.09 5.29
C THR A 147 21.98 3.26 5.16
N ARG A 148 22.86 3.24 4.16
CA ARG A 148 23.71 4.38 3.81
C ARG A 148 22.90 5.52 3.17
N LYS A 149 22.04 5.23 2.20
CA LYS A 149 21.24 6.26 1.48
C LYS A 149 20.21 6.92 2.40
N TYR A 150 19.50 6.13 3.21
CA TYR A 150 18.37 6.56 4.04
C TYR A 150 18.66 6.59 5.54
N GLY A 151 19.94 6.53 5.94
CA GLY A 151 20.34 6.47 7.35
C GLY A 151 19.81 7.61 8.21
N HIS A 152 19.66 8.81 7.65
CA HIS A 152 19.09 9.96 8.33
C HIS A 152 17.60 9.77 8.68
N ILE A 153 16.80 9.17 7.78
CA ILE A 153 15.39 8.83 8.01
C ILE A 153 15.29 7.70 9.05
N ILE A 154 16.11 6.66 8.90
CA ILE A 154 16.19 5.55 9.87
C ILE A 154 16.47 6.10 11.28
N HIS A 155 17.41 7.03 11.40
CA HIS A 155 17.74 7.65 12.69
C HIS A 155 16.57 8.48 13.24
N LYS A 156 15.91 9.29 12.40
CA LYS A 156 14.73 10.09 12.76
C LYS A 156 13.60 9.22 13.32
N PHE A 157 13.38 8.04 12.73
CA PHE A 157 12.29 7.12 13.10
C PHE A 157 12.76 5.83 13.80
N GLN A 158 13.92 5.82 14.44
CA GLN A 158 14.50 4.64 15.11
C GLN A 158 13.57 3.98 16.16
N ASN A 159 12.67 4.76 16.74
CA ASN A 159 11.69 4.27 17.71
C ASN A 159 10.50 3.56 17.04
N LEU A 160 10.28 3.79 15.75
CA LEU A 160 9.14 3.32 14.96
C LEU A 160 9.54 2.33 13.85
N LEU A 161 10.83 2.20 13.56
CA LEU A 161 11.41 1.24 12.62
C LEU A 161 12.21 0.16 13.36
N GLU A 162 12.09 -1.09 12.91
CA GLU A 162 12.97 -2.18 13.29
C GLU A 162 13.90 -2.46 12.12
N VAL A 163 15.21 -2.29 12.35
CA VAL A 163 16.26 -2.49 11.34
C VAL A 163 17.25 -3.52 11.84
N ASN A 164 17.55 -4.51 11.02
CA ASN A 164 18.65 -5.45 11.22
C ASN A 164 19.49 -5.53 9.92
N ASN A 165 20.39 -6.51 9.83
CA ASN A 165 21.29 -6.63 8.67
C ASN A 165 20.57 -7.07 7.38
N GLU A 166 19.40 -7.68 7.49
CA GLU A 166 18.67 -8.29 6.37
C GLU A 166 17.41 -7.50 6.00
N THR A 167 16.75 -6.88 6.97
CA THR A 167 15.42 -6.28 6.79
C THR A 167 15.26 -4.94 7.50
N ILE A 168 14.41 -4.10 6.94
CA ILE A 168 13.80 -2.95 7.61
C ILE A 168 12.28 -3.08 7.55
N LYS A 169 11.61 -2.92 8.69
CA LYS A 169 10.15 -2.96 8.79
C LYS A 169 9.62 -1.93 9.78
N LEU A 170 8.36 -1.53 9.59
CA LEU A 170 7.64 -0.74 10.58
C LEU A 170 7.41 -1.58 11.83
N LYS A 171 7.61 -0.98 13.01
CA LYS A 171 7.11 -1.57 14.25
C LYS A 171 5.59 -1.49 14.28
N PRO A 172 4.90 -2.43 14.96
CA PRO A 172 3.45 -2.43 15.08
C PRO A 172 2.79 -1.11 15.49
N GLU A 173 3.46 -0.34 16.35
CA GLU A 173 2.98 0.94 16.87
C GLU A 173 3.03 2.05 15.81
N ALA A 174 3.82 1.87 14.75
CA ALA A 174 3.99 2.82 13.67
C ALA A 174 2.94 2.70 12.57
N TYR A 175 2.20 1.58 12.49
CA TYR A 175 1.29 1.33 11.36
C TYR A 175 0.19 2.38 11.20
N PHE A 176 -0.33 2.93 12.31
CA PHE A 176 -1.37 3.96 12.25
C PHE A 176 -0.87 5.29 11.65
N ILE A 177 0.41 5.60 11.85
CA ILE A 177 1.05 6.85 11.39
C ILE A 177 2.03 6.59 10.24
N SER A 178 1.92 5.45 9.56
CA SER A 178 2.88 4.99 8.57
C SER A 178 3.10 6.00 7.44
N ASN A 179 2.05 6.73 7.06
CA ASN A 179 2.11 7.72 5.98
C ASN A 179 3.10 8.84 6.28
N GLU A 180 3.21 9.28 7.54
CA GLU A 180 4.18 10.30 7.97
C GLU A 180 5.62 9.82 7.80
N ILE A 181 5.85 8.51 7.90
CA ILE A 181 7.16 7.89 7.68
C ILE A 181 7.41 7.74 6.17
N PHE A 182 6.40 7.34 5.41
CA PHE A 182 6.50 7.09 3.98
C PHE A 182 6.86 8.35 3.19
N VAL A 183 6.25 9.49 3.51
CA VAL A 183 6.49 10.76 2.83
C VAL A 183 7.96 11.18 2.89
N GLU A 184 8.69 10.78 3.92
CA GLU A 184 10.10 11.16 4.09
C GLU A 184 11.04 10.42 3.12
N PHE A 185 10.58 9.31 2.54
CA PHE A 185 11.31 8.57 1.51
C PHE A 185 10.99 9.02 0.08
N MET A 186 9.98 9.89 -0.12
CA MET A 186 9.51 10.39 -1.42
C MET A 186 10.29 11.63 -1.88
#